data_AF-A0A0H4PGG9-F1
#
_entry.id   AF-A0A0H4PGG9-F1
#
_cell.length_a   1.000
_cell.length_b   1.000
_cell.length_c   1.000
_cell.angle_alpha   90.00
_cell.angle_beta   90.00
_cell.angle_gamma   90.00
#
_symmetry.space_group_name_H-M   'P 1'
#
loop_
_entity.id
_entity.type
_entity.pdbx_description
1 polymer ?
#
loop_
_entity_poly.entity_id
_entity_poly.type
_entity_poly.pdbx_seq_one_letter_code
_entity_poly.pdbx_strand_id
1 'polypeptide(L)'
;MEKFPKKNIFRTPENYFENLPDKILEKRKPKALQYYLSGMAAAAVVIIGFFLFNNNDTVTSSINYQTELNEEVEYYIESGVWNVEDVLLLADNPNELLDDITEEEWSNQTWIDEGLLENEIFY
;
A
#
# COMPACT_ATOMS: atom_id res chain seq x y z
N MET A 1 43.44 -48.20 10.02
CA MET A 1 42.20 -47.68 10.64
C MET A 1 42.44 -47.61 12.14
N GLU A 2 42.69 -46.42 12.67
CA GLU A 2 42.95 -46.20 14.10
C GLU A 2 41.65 -46.35 14.91
N LYS A 3 41.72 -47.09 16.02
CA LYS A 3 40.56 -47.39 16.88
C LYS A 3 40.35 -46.24 17.87
N PHE A 4 39.28 -45.46 17.69
CA PHE A 4 38.90 -44.42 18.64
C PHE A 4 38.67 -45.00 20.06
N PRO A 5 39.18 -44.35 21.12
CA PRO A 5 39.00 -44.82 22.48
C PRO A 5 37.53 -44.68 22.90
N LYS A 6 36.90 -45.81 23.27
CA LYS A 6 35.53 -45.87 23.83
C LYS A 6 35.51 -45.34 25.28
N LYS A 7 35.96 -44.12 25.51
CA LYS A 7 35.79 -43.46 26.81
C LYS A 7 34.36 -42.95 26.86
N ASN A 8 33.59 -43.42 27.85
CA ASN A 8 32.21 -42.99 28.04
C ASN A 8 32.20 -41.51 28.46
N ILE A 9 31.94 -40.63 27.49
CA ILE A 9 31.88 -39.17 27.68
C ILE A 9 30.53 -38.70 28.22
N PHE A 10 29.55 -39.60 28.32
CA PHE A 10 28.21 -39.27 28.81
C PHE A 10 28.15 -39.48 30.31
N ARG A 11 28.59 -38.48 31.08
CA ARG A 11 28.39 -38.41 32.53
C ARG A 11 27.27 -37.43 32.83
N THR A 12 26.23 -37.90 33.49
CA THR A 12 25.17 -37.01 33.98
C THR A 12 25.71 -36.10 35.07
N PRO A 13 25.32 -34.82 35.10
CA PRO A 13 25.69 -33.91 36.18
C PRO A 13 25.21 -34.44 37.54
N GLU A 14 25.95 -34.10 38.59
CA GLU A 14 25.57 -34.43 39.96
C GLU A 14 24.22 -33.79 40.31
N ASN A 15 23.33 -34.55 40.95
CA ASN A 15 22.00 -34.09 41.37
C ASN A 15 21.08 -33.59 40.23
N TYR A 16 21.31 -34.02 38.98
CA TYR A 16 20.46 -33.66 37.85
C TYR A 16 19.02 -34.16 38.02
N PHE A 17 18.87 -35.44 38.39
CA PHE A 17 17.57 -36.08 38.57
C PHE A 17 16.90 -35.71 39.90
N GLU A 18 17.68 -35.40 40.94
CA GLU A 18 17.17 -34.99 42.25
C GLU A 18 16.47 -33.62 42.18
N ASN A 19 17.05 -32.67 41.44
CA ASN A 19 16.48 -31.31 41.29
C ASN A 19 15.43 -31.22 40.15
N LEU A 20 15.21 -32.31 39.40
CA LEU A 20 14.33 -32.30 38.24
C LEU A 20 12.84 -32.12 38.61
N PRO A 21 12.30 -32.81 39.64
CA PRO A 21 10.90 -32.63 40.04
C PRO A 21 10.59 -31.19 40.42
N ASP A 22 11.46 -30.56 41.22
CA ASP A 22 11.29 -29.17 41.67
C ASP A 22 11.31 -28.18 40.51
N LYS A 23 12.23 -28.37 39.54
CA LYS A 23 12.30 -27.56 38.31
C LYS A 23 11.04 -27.71 37.44
N ILE A 24 10.48 -28.91 37.37
CA ILE A 24 9.23 -29.15 36.61
C ILE A 24 8.06 -28.47 37.31
N LEU A 25 7.98 -28.55 38.63
CA LEU A 25 6.92 -27.92 39.42
C LEU A 25 6.99 -26.39 39.35
N GLU A 26 8.18 -25.80 39.39
CA GLU A 26 8.38 -24.36 39.23
C GLU A 26 7.91 -23.87 37.86
N LYS A 27 8.26 -24.60 36.79
CA LYS A 27 7.81 -24.29 35.42
C LYS A 27 6.31 -24.49 35.21
N ARG A 28 5.65 -25.33 36.00
CA ARG A 28 4.20 -25.59 35.92
C ARG A 28 3.36 -24.67 36.80
N LYS A 29 3.95 -23.75 37.58
CA LYS A 29 3.15 -22.75 38.31
C LYS A 29 2.41 -21.89 37.28
N PRO A 30 1.06 -21.90 37.25
CA PRO A 30 0.33 -21.02 36.37
C PRO A 30 0.65 -19.59 36.80
N LYS A 31 1.28 -18.81 35.91
CA LYS A 31 1.39 -17.38 36.10
C LYS A 31 -0.04 -16.85 36.04
N ALA A 32 -0.64 -16.62 37.20
CA ALA A 32 -1.93 -15.97 37.30
C ALA A 32 -1.75 -14.53 36.81
N LEU A 33 -1.92 -14.33 35.50
CA LEU A 33 -2.09 -13.02 34.92
C LEU A 33 -3.41 -12.48 35.48
N GLN A 34 -3.30 -11.60 36.46
CA GLN A 34 -4.40 -10.98 37.16
C GLN A 34 -5.02 -9.95 36.21
N TYR A 35 -5.88 -10.41 35.30
CA TYR A 35 -6.58 -9.56 34.33
C TYR A 35 -7.69 -8.78 35.02
N TYR A 36 -7.36 -7.61 35.59
CA TYR A 36 -8.32 -6.59 36.01
C TYR A 36 -8.90 -5.81 34.81
N LEU A 37 -9.35 -6.53 33.78
CA LEU A 37 -9.92 -5.93 32.57
C LEU A 37 -11.22 -6.62 32.14
N SER A 38 -11.94 -7.27 33.06
CA SER A 38 -13.19 -7.99 32.71
C SER A 38 -14.47 -7.16 32.85
N GLY A 39 -14.42 -5.97 33.45
CA GLY A 39 -15.62 -5.16 33.74
C GLY A 39 -16.01 -4.16 32.65
N MET A 40 -15.03 -3.54 31.98
CA MET A 40 -15.27 -2.45 31.02
C MET A 40 -15.06 -2.84 29.56
N ALA A 41 -14.43 -3.98 29.29
CA ALA A 41 -14.16 -4.43 27.92
C ALA A 41 -15.46 -4.69 27.14
N ALA A 42 -16.46 -5.29 27.77
CA ALA A 42 -17.75 -5.54 27.12
C ALA A 42 -18.47 -4.24 26.73
N ALA A 43 -18.51 -3.24 27.62
CA ALA A 43 -19.13 -1.95 27.33
C ALA A 43 -18.37 -1.17 26.25
N ALA A 44 -17.04 -1.19 26.29
CA ALA A 44 -16.21 -0.54 25.27
C ALA A 44 -16.43 -1.16 23.87
N VAL A 45 -16.51 -2.49 23.78
CA VAL A 45 -16.79 -3.19 22.50
C VAL A 45 -18.19 -2.86 21.99
N VAL A 46 -19.19 -2.70 22.87
CA VAL A 46 -20.54 -2.29 22.47
C VAL A 46 -20.55 -0.84 21.95
N ILE A 47 -19.85 0.09 22.60
CA ILE A 47 -19.77 1.48 22.17
C ILE A 47 -19.02 1.60 20.83
N ILE A 48 -17.87 0.93 20.70
CA ILE A 48 -17.08 0.92 19.45
C ILE A 48 -17.88 0.25 18.33
N GLY A 49 -18.52 -0.88 18.60
CA GLY A 49 -19.37 -1.58 17.63
C GLY A 49 -20.57 -0.74 17.19
N PHE A 50 -21.24 -0.05 18.12
CA PHE A 50 -22.34 0.86 17.80
C PHE A 50 -21.85 2.06 16.99
N PHE A 51 -20.70 2.63 17.33
CA PHE A 51 -20.10 3.72 16.56
C PHE A 51 -19.73 3.29 15.14
N LEU A 52 -19.09 2.13 14.95
CA LEU A 52 -18.80 1.59 13.61
C LEU A 52 -20.07 1.23 12.83
N PHE A 53 -21.13 0.76 13.51
CA PHE A 53 -22.41 0.44 12.88
C PHE A 53 -23.23 1.66 12.47
N ASN A 54 -23.08 2.80 13.15
CA ASN A 54 -23.75 4.05 12.79
C ASN A 54 -22.95 4.90 11.80
N ASN A 55 -21.61 4.77 11.78
CA ASN A 55 -20.71 5.42 10.83
C ASN A 55 -20.32 4.47 9.69
N ASN A 56 -21.26 3.69 9.19
CA ASN A 56 -21.16 2.96 7.93
C ASN A 56 -21.30 3.91 6.73
N ASP A 57 -20.65 5.07 6.82
CA ASP A 57 -20.08 5.72 5.65
C ASP A 57 -19.16 4.67 5.04
N THR A 58 -19.72 3.94 4.10
CA THR A 58 -18.98 3.07 3.22
C THR A 58 -17.92 4.02 2.67
N VAL A 59 -16.65 3.80 3.03
CA VAL A 59 -15.52 4.30 2.24
C VAL A 59 -15.65 3.57 0.91
N THR A 60 -16.63 4.02 0.14
CA THR A 60 -16.67 3.87 -1.28
C THR A 60 -15.57 4.82 -1.66
N SER A 61 -14.36 4.30 -1.76
CA SER A 61 -13.41 4.86 -2.71
C SER A 61 -14.22 4.91 -3.99
N SER A 62 -14.81 6.06 -4.31
CA SER A 62 -15.44 6.27 -5.59
C SER A 62 -14.27 6.16 -6.55
N ILE A 63 -14.07 4.96 -7.08
CA ILE A 63 -13.15 4.75 -8.17
C ILE A 63 -13.75 5.63 -9.25
N ASN A 64 -13.11 6.78 -9.46
CA ASN A 64 -13.48 7.64 -10.55
C ASN A 64 -12.96 6.92 -11.78
N TYR A 65 -13.82 6.07 -12.37
CA TYR A 65 -13.49 5.28 -13.54
C TYR A 65 -12.92 6.17 -14.66
N GLN A 66 -13.32 7.44 -14.72
CA GLN A 66 -12.75 8.39 -15.68
C GLN A 66 -11.30 8.77 -15.33
N THR A 67 -10.96 8.96 -14.06
CA THR A 67 -9.58 9.24 -13.65
C THR A 67 -8.66 8.06 -13.92
N GLU A 68 -9.09 6.84 -13.61
CA GLU A 68 -8.29 5.63 -13.86
C GLU A 68 -8.10 5.37 -15.36
N LEU A 69 -9.16 5.55 -16.17
CA LEU A 69 -9.05 5.43 -17.62
C LEU A 69 -8.15 6.51 -18.23
N ASN A 70 -8.22 7.75 -17.75
CA ASN A 70 -7.36 8.83 -18.24
C ASN A 70 -5.89 8.56 -17.92
N GLU A 71 -5.59 8.07 -16.71
CA GLU A 71 -4.23 7.68 -16.31
C GLU A 71 -3.67 6.55 -17.19
N GLU A 72 -4.49 5.57 -17.53
CA GLU A 72 -4.09 4.47 -18.42
C GLU A 72 -3.85 4.93 -19.86
N VAL A 73 -4.72 5.79 -20.40
CA VAL A 73 -4.57 6.37 -21.74
C VAL A 73 -3.27 7.16 -21.84
N GLU A 74 -2.96 8.00 -20.84
CA GLU A 74 -1.73 8.79 -20.80
C GLU A 74 -0.48 7.90 -20.77
N TYR A 75 -0.51 6.81 -19.99
CA TYR A 75 0.59 5.84 -19.94
C TYR A 75 0.86 5.17 -21.30
N TYR A 76 -0.18 4.83 -22.06
CA TYR A 76 0.00 4.24 -23.40
C TYR A 76 0.52 5.25 -24.43
N ILE A 77 0.19 6.53 -24.27
CA ILE A 77 0.76 7.61 -25.08
C ILE A 77 2.25 7.80 -24.74
N GLU A 78 2.59 7.91 -23.44
CA GLU A 78 3.98 8.11 -22.99
C GLU A 78 4.89 6.93 -23.37
N SER A 79 4.38 5.70 -23.29
CA SER A 79 5.11 4.50 -23.71
C SER A 79 5.33 4.39 -25.24
N GLY A 80 4.75 5.30 -26.02
CA GLY A 80 4.82 5.34 -27.48
C GLY A 80 4.08 4.19 -28.16
N VAL A 81 3.18 3.52 -27.43
CA VAL A 81 2.34 2.44 -27.96
C VAL A 81 1.17 3.05 -28.73
N TRP A 82 0.59 4.14 -28.23
CA TRP A 82 -0.48 4.89 -28.87
C TRP A 82 0.00 6.29 -29.25
N ASN A 83 -0.40 6.78 -30.43
CA ASN A 83 -0.28 8.19 -30.77
C ASN A 83 -1.61 8.92 -30.50
N VAL A 84 -1.59 10.25 -30.45
CA VAL A 84 -2.79 11.08 -30.26
C VAL A 84 -3.83 10.77 -31.34
N GLU A 85 -3.43 10.61 -32.60
CA GLU A 85 -4.32 10.19 -33.68
C GLU A 85 -5.01 8.84 -33.43
N ASP A 86 -4.31 7.87 -32.83
CA ASP A 86 -4.88 6.54 -32.57
C ASP A 86 -5.98 6.61 -31.51
N VAL A 87 -5.80 7.48 -30.50
CA VAL A 87 -6.80 7.76 -29.46
C VAL A 87 -8.03 8.44 -30.04
N LEU A 88 -7.82 9.41 -30.94
CA LEU A 88 -8.90 10.11 -31.63
C LEU A 88 -9.76 9.15 -32.46
N LEU A 89 -9.15 8.17 -33.12
CA LEU A 89 -9.90 7.18 -33.90
C LEU A 89 -10.76 6.23 -33.06
N LEU A 90 -10.40 6.04 -31.78
CA LEU A 90 -11.13 5.20 -30.84
C LEU A 90 -12.23 5.95 -30.08
N ALA A 91 -12.14 7.28 -30.01
CA ALA A 91 -13.08 8.11 -29.28
C ALA A 91 -14.50 8.08 -29.89
N ASP A 92 -15.52 8.01 -29.04
CA ASP A 92 -16.93 8.02 -29.48
C ASP A 92 -17.32 9.34 -30.18
N ASN A 93 -16.70 10.46 -29.78
CA ASN A 93 -16.89 11.78 -30.42
C ASN A 93 -15.54 12.47 -30.65
N PRO A 94 -14.82 12.15 -31.75
CA PRO A 94 -13.46 12.62 -31.98
C PRO A 94 -13.34 14.13 -32.19
N ASN A 95 -14.37 14.78 -32.76
CA ASN A 95 -14.33 16.21 -33.04
C ASN A 95 -14.39 17.05 -31.75
N GLU A 96 -15.18 16.62 -30.76
CA GLU A 96 -15.27 17.27 -29.45
C GLU A 96 -13.95 17.13 -28.68
N LEU A 97 -13.38 15.92 -28.68
CA LEU A 97 -12.07 15.67 -28.07
C LEU A 97 -10.94 16.47 -28.74
N LEU A 98 -10.98 16.61 -30.07
CA LEU A 98 -10.05 17.45 -30.82
C LEU A 98 -10.15 18.93 -30.41
N ASP A 99 -11.36 19.47 -30.31
CA ASP A 99 -11.57 20.86 -29.89
C ASP A 99 -11.04 21.08 -28.46
N ASP A 100 -11.32 20.17 -27.53
CA ASP A 100 -10.85 20.23 -26.14
C ASP A 100 -9.31 20.20 -26.05
N ILE A 101 -8.65 19.26 -26.74
CA ILE A 101 -7.18 19.15 -26.76
C ILE A 101 -6.57 20.41 -27.37
N THR A 102 -7.15 20.89 -28.48
CA THR A 102 -6.66 22.09 -29.16
C THR A 102 -6.77 23.29 -28.22
N GLU A 103 -7.94 23.52 -27.60
CA GLU A 103 -8.15 24.62 -26.65
C GLU A 103 -7.16 24.59 -25.47
N GLU A 104 -6.85 23.41 -24.93
CA GLU A 104 -5.85 23.23 -23.89
C GLU A 104 -4.43 23.62 -24.36
N GLU A 105 -4.03 23.23 -25.57
CA GLU A 105 -2.73 23.62 -26.16
C GLU A 105 -2.61 25.13 -26.36
N TRP A 106 -3.63 25.77 -26.95
CA TRP A 106 -3.64 27.22 -27.18
C TRP A 106 -3.65 28.02 -25.87
N SER A 107 -4.31 27.52 -24.82
CA SER A 107 -4.30 28.11 -23.48
C SER A 107 -2.89 28.12 -22.86
N ASN A 108 -2.15 27.01 -23.00
CA ASN A 108 -0.79 26.87 -22.49
C ASN A 108 0.27 27.61 -23.33
N GLN A 109 -0.08 28.09 -24.53
CA GLN A 109 0.83 28.73 -25.48
C GLN A 109 0.77 30.27 -25.44
N THR A 110 0.85 30.88 -24.25
CA THR A 110 0.71 32.34 -24.11
C THR A 110 1.98 33.20 -24.01
N TRP A 111 3.22 32.71 -24.19
CA TRP A 111 4.42 33.61 -24.07
C TRP A 111 5.71 33.26 -24.85
N ILE A 112 5.68 32.90 -26.15
CA ILE A 112 6.96 32.74 -26.90
C ILE A 112 7.05 33.52 -28.23
N ASP A 113 6.12 34.39 -28.65
CA ASP A 113 6.33 35.07 -29.95
C ASP A 113 5.71 36.45 -30.16
N GLU A 114 5.97 37.40 -29.25
CA GLU A 114 5.75 38.82 -29.58
C GLU A 114 7.02 39.69 -29.46
N GLY A 115 8.17 39.12 -29.07
CA GLY A 115 9.42 39.86 -28.86
C GLY A 115 10.50 39.69 -29.93
N LEU A 116 10.34 38.79 -30.89
CA LEU A 116 11.37 38.48 -31.90
C LEU A 116 11.07 39.05 -33.30
N LEU A 117 9.81 39.40 -33.59
CA LEU A 117 9.41 39.90 -34.91
C LEU A 117 9.72 41.40 -35.14
N GLU A 118 10.00 42.19 -34.10
CA GLU A 118 10.39 43.61 -34.29
C GLU A 118 11.85 43.79 -34.75
N ASN A 119 12.68 42.75 -34.66
CA ASN A 119 14.14 42.87 -34.88
C ASN A 119 14.59 42.43 -36.28
N GLU A 120 13.74 41.76 -37.06
CA GLU A 120 14.11 41.19 -38.38
C GLU A 120 13.53 41.93 -39.58
N ILE A 121 12.70 42.96 -39.38
CA ILE A 121 12.14 43.79 -40.47
C ILE A 121 13.01 45.02 -40.85
N PHE A 122 14.22 45.13 -40.32
CA PHE A 122 15.20 46.13 -40.74
C PHE A 122 16.57 45.52 -41.06
N TYR A 123 16.68 44.80 -42.18
CA TYR A 123 17.82 44.93 -43.11
C TYR A 123 17.50 44.37 -44.50
#